data_AF-A0A7S2C8Z4-F1
#
_entry.id   AF-A0A7S2C8Z4-F1
#
_cell.length_a   1.000
_cell.length_b   1.000
_cell.length_c   1.000
_cell.angle_alpha   90.00
_cell.angle_beta   90.00
_cell.angle_gamma   90.00
#
_symmetry.space_group_name_H-M   'P 1'
#
loop_
_entity.id
_entity.type
_entity.pdbx_description
1 polymer ?
#
loop_
_entity_poly.entity_id
_entity_poly.type
_entity_poly.pdbx_seq_one_letter_code
_entity_poly.pdbx_strand_id
1 'polypeptide(L)'
;SRFGARAFSAHCACQSLVALIFPSRGSMSGQQPYIKLEGKPAEEKKGRRSFFFQYDYADDEVATPVGTTTKEGQNDLERSTKQSKYTKISLFYGKDDYVEALKNAESKKAIVYSAKVAKKESSDAGADIADAKAVQPDGANAPATAVAGGGRGAQRSAKTGRMYPTPNKDEMLKHESIKFLFTKMTNDNMLYLWEVFTCLFVAQCSMVLLYTLVLLQFLPYWPATFLFGIPMAWLCIQNVYCLHDVIHGVSFPPHDWQAFITHCWADQFSVSWEDIVMEHMKHHSSTPDLLEHGEFGWDPAEWLYVLQYRWLTLPLVPLWHFIGANDTGAIFAILWYTNFPESYSQLYTKWFWQRLKHHTFLFVLWGSVWMLGTYPMGRPISEGWRVLLPVTVACRTGFSMAWMVFANINHSHMWNAWLAKAPERQYPCLTLLLSIILGGPARFNEMLFHDLHHGFPNAVGALSMRGRFNGWKKVHHAAMEALSYGIYKAEETDAETKQQQLGKRRSQAFKEGKR
;
A
#
# COMPACT_ATOMS: atom_id res chain seq x y z
N SER A 1 23.36 -10.24 -62.85
CA SER A 1 24.82 -10.39 -62.98
C SER A 1 25.47 -9.03 -62.73
N ARG A 2 26.58 -9.01 -61.96
CA ARG A 2 27.41 -7.84 -61.51
C ARG A 2 26.76 -6.97 -60.41
N PHE A 3 26.99 -7.22 -59.11
CA PHE A 3 28.16 -6.92 -58.27
C PHE A 3 28.66 -5.46 -58.29
N GLY A 4 28.51 -4.80 -57.13
CA GLY A 4 29.07 -3.48 -56.81
C GLY A 4 28.97 -3.24 -55.31
N ALA A 5 29.95 -3.77 -54.57
CA ALA A 5 30.08 -3.65 -53.12
C ALA A 5 30.53 -2.23 -52.71
N ARG A 6 29.94 -1.70 -51.63
CA ARG A 6 30.61 -0.75 -50.73
C ARG A 6 30.35 -1.16 -49.30
N ALA A 7 31.37 -1.80 -48.72
CA ALA A 7 31.54 -1.95 -47.29
C ALA A 7 32.05 -0.61 -46.74
N PHE A 8 31.41 -0.10 -45.69
CA PHE A 8 32.07 0.78 -44.73
C PHE A 8 31.72 0.31 -43.32
N SER A 9 32.78 0.17 -42.54
CA SER A 9 32.89 -0.54 -41.28
C SER A 9 32.01 0.08 -40.17
N ALA A 10 31.19 -0.75 -39.53
CA ALA A 10 30.58 -0.46 -38.24
C ALA A 10 31.53 -0.95 -37.14
N HIS A 11 32.35 -0.03 -36.62
CA HIS A 11 33.05 -0.21 -35.35
C HIS A 11 33.08 1.14 -34.62
N CYS A 12 32.82 1.08 -33.32
CA CYS A 12 32.86 2.18 -32.34
C CYS A 12 31.50 2.84 -31.98
N ALA A 13 30.71 2.16 -31.12
CA ALA A 13 29.83 2.80 -30.13
C ALA A 13 29.30 1.80 -29.08
N CYS A 14 30.13 0.84 -28.62
CA CYS A 14 29.71 -0.18 -27.64
C CYS A 14 30.72 -0.34 -26.48
N GLN A 15 31.21 0.78 -25.92
CA GLN A 15 32.10 0.72 -24.75
C GLN A 15 31.82 1.76 -23.63
N SER A 16 30.74 2.54 -23.69
CA SER A 16 30.50 3.59 -22.66
C SER A 16 29.35 3.34 -21.69
N LEU A 17 28.76 2.14 -21.62
CA LEU A 17 27.61 1.87 -20.74
C LEU A 17 27.81 0.77 -19.67
N VAL A 18 29.00 0.16 -19.57
CA VAL A 18 29.26 -0.96 -18.62
C VAL A 18 30.10 -0.53 -17.40
N ALA A 19 30.69 0.67 -17.40
CA ALA A 19 31.58 1.12 -16.32
C ALA A 19 30.89 1.85 -15.14
N LEU A 20 29.56 1.98 -15.14
CA LEU A 20 28.81 2.71 -14.08
C LEU A 20 28.08 1.81 -13.07
N ILE A 21 28.22 0.48 -13.16
CA ILE A 21 27.43 -0.47 -12.34
C ILE A 21 28.27 -1.43 -11.48
N PHE A 22 29.60 -1.54 -11.67
CA PHE A 22 30.43 -2.42 -10.83
C PHE A 22 31.82 -1.82 -10.54
N PRO A 23 32.13 -1.41 -9.29
CA PRO A 23 33.51 -1.35 -8.83
C PRO A 23 34.02 -2.77 -8.59
N SER A 24 35.16 -3.08 -9.20
CA SER A 24 35.88 -4.33 -9.14
C SER A 24 36.23 -4.78 -7.70
N ARG A 25 36.17 -6.10 -7.49
CA ARG A 25 36.74 -6.83 -6.34
C ARG A 25 38.17 -6.40 -6.02
N GLY A 26 38.38 -5.90 -4.80
CA GLY A 26 39.67 -5.87 -4.12
C GLY A 26 39.60 -6.74 -2.86
N SER A 27 40.32 -7.86 -2.88
CA SER A 27 40.57 -8.72 -1.72
C SER A 27 41.41 -7.96 -0.70
N MET A 28 40.98 -7.91 0.57
CA MET A 28 41.93 -7.90 1.70
C MET A 28 41.35 -8.62 2.93
N SER A 29 42.03 -9.71 3.27
CA SER A 29 42.08 -10.34 4.59
C SER A 29 42.58 -9.38 5.66
N GLY A 30 42.11 -9.53 6.91
CA GLY A 30 42.78 -8.90 8.05
C GLY A 30 41.94 -8.90 9.32
N GLN A 31 42.26 -9.83 10.21
CA GLN A 31 41.81 -9.85 11.61
C GLN A 31 42.43 -8.69 12.42
N GLN A 32 41.61 -8.14 13.34
CA GLN A 32 41.93 -7.43 14.61
C GLN A 32 42.48 -5.99 14.59
N PRO A 33 42.44 -5.21 15.71
CA PRO A 33 41.75 -5.38 17.01
C PRO A 33 40.90 -4.16 17.46
N TYR A 34 40.18 -4.34 18.57
CA TYR A 34 39.54 -3.30 19.40
C TYR A 34 40.53 -2.20 19.80
N ILE A 35 40.23 -0.92 19.48
CA ILE A 35 40.84 0.26 20.11
C ILE A 35 39.72 1.23 20.50
N LYS A 36 39.59 1.50 21.81
CA LYS A 36 38.84 2.64 22.36
C LYS A 36 39.54 3.93 21.93
N LEU A 37 38.82 4.85 21.30
CA LEU A 37 39.24 6.26 21.17
C LEU A 37 38.11 7.19 21.61
N GLU A 38 38.47 8.04 22.57
CA GLU A 38 37.67 9.08 23.16
C GLU A 38 37.42 10.25 22.19
N GLY A 39 36.22 10.83 22.30
CA GLY A 39 35.88 12.24 22.08
C GLY A 39 36.50 13.01 20.92
N LYS A 40 35.77 13.11 19.80
CA LYS A 40 35.73 14.33 18.96
C LYS A 40 34.31 14.57 18.42
N PRO A 41 33.86 15.84 18.32
CA PRO A 41 32.52 16.17 17.85
C PRO A 41 32.41 15.93 16.34
N ALA A 42 31.27 15.38 15.91
CA ALA A 42 31.00 15.02 14.52
C ALA A 42 30.94 16.26 13.61
N GLU A 43 31.69 16.22 12.50
CA GLU A 43 31.53 17.14 11.38
C GLU A 43 30.17 16.95 10.70
N GLU A 44 29.45 18.05 10.55
CA GLU A 44 28.13 18.16 9.92
C GLU A 44 28.28 17.97 8.39
N LYS A 45 27.99 16.75 7.90
CA LYS A 45 27.93 16.49 6.45
C LYS A 45 26.69 17.16 5.85
N LYS A 46 26.89 18.24 5.10
CA LYS A 46 25.86 18.86 4.24
C LYS A 46 25.36 17.88 3.18
N GLY A 47 24.20 17.28 3.42
CA GLY A 47 23.47 16.47 2.43
C GLY A 47 22.89 17.33 1.30
N ARG A 48 23.20 16.97 0.05
CA ARG A 48 22.56 17.53 -1.15
C ARG A 48 21.10 17.07 -1.22
N ARG A 49 20.18 18.03 -1.31
CA ARG A 49 18.72 17.82 -1.41
C ARG A 49 18.31 17.46 -2.84
N SER A 50 17.47 16.43 -3.01
CA SER A 50 16.79 16.07 -4.27
C SER A 50 15.28 16.22 -4.10
N PHE A 51 14.59 16.67 -5.15
CA PHE A 51 13.24 17.25 -5.11
C PHE A 51 12.09 16.24 -5.23
N PHE A 52 12.37 14.95 -5.46
CA PHE A 52 11.35 13.92 -5.62
C PHE A 52 11.64 12.72 -4.72
N PHE A 53 10.82 12.56 -3.67
CA PHE A 53 10.82 11.45 -2.71
C PHE A 53 12.06 11.33 -1.82
N GLN A 54 12.11 12.15 -0.75
CA GLN A 54 13.00 11.89 0.37
C GLN A 54 12.27 10.98 1.38
N TYR A 55 12.83 9.80 1.61
CA TYR A 55 12.54 9.00 2.78
C TYR A 55 13.63 9.33 3.81
N ASP A 56 13.28 10.00 4.91
CA ASP A 56 14.21 10.20 6.01
C ASP A 56 14.40 8.87 6.75
N TYR A 57 15.42 8.13 6.34
CA TYR A 57 15.94 7.01 7.11
C TYR A 57 17.03 7.53 8.05
N ALA A 58 16.61 8.16 9.15
CA ALA A 58 17.49 8.33 10.30
C ALA A 58 17.45 7.03 11.11
N ASP A 59 18.49 6.20 10.98
CA ASP A 59 18.81 5.22 12.01
C ASP A 59 19.28 6.06 13.24
N ASP A 60 18.66 5.83 14.40
CA ASP A 60 18.95 6.44 15.71
C ASP A 60 18.46 7.87 15.98
N GLU A 61 17.13 8.06 16.04
CA GLU A 61 16.55 8.96 17.04
C GLU A 61 15.45 8.25 17.82
N VAL A 62 15.63 8.18 19.15
CA VAL A 62 14.64 7.66 20.09
C VAL A 62 13.41 8.55 20.00
N ALA A 63 12.38 8.08 19.31
CA ALA A 63 11.07 8.72 19.32
C ALA A 63 10.56 8.74 20.77
N THR A 64 10.57 9.91 21.40
CA THR A 64 9.88 10.14 22.66
C THR A 64 8.38 9.88 22.47
N PRO A 65 7.74 9.09 23.33
CA PRO A 65 6.31 8.83 23.22
C PRO A 65 5.55 10.11 23.55
N VAL A 66 4.84 10.67 22.57
CA VAL A 66 3.86 11.73 22.82
C VAL A 66 2.65 11.06 23.46
N GLY A 67 2.57 11.19 24.78
CA GLY A 67 1.60 10.53 25.63
C GLY A 67 0.18 11.08 25.50
N THR A 68 -0.74 10.17 25.80
CA THR A 68 -2.16 10.34 26.11
C THR A 68 -2.55 11.68 26.74
N THR A 69 -3.63 12.28 26.22
CA THR A 69 -4.31 13.45 26.75
C THR A 69 -4.91 13.19 28.14
N THR A 70 -4.11 13.34 29.19
CA THR A 70 -4.60 13.55 30.56
C THR A 70 -4.87 15.05 30.78
N LYS A 71 -5.75 15.38 31.74
CA LYS A 71 -6.02 16.76 32.18
C LYS A 71 -4.76 17.50 32.65
N GLU A 72 -3.70 16.77 32.99
CA GLU A 72 -2.38 17.32 33.34
C GLU A 72 -1.64 17.87 32.11
N GLY A 73 -1.78 17.26 30.92
CA GLY A 73 -1.19 17.75 29.68
C GLY A 73 -1.78 19.07 29.17
N GLN A 74 -3.02 19.41 29.58
CA GLN A 74 -3.61 20.74 29.31
C GLN A 74 -3.02 21.82 30.22
N ASN A 75 -2.71 21.50 31.48
CA ASN A 75 -2.10 22.44 32.42
C ASN A 75 -0.62 22.69 32.12
N ASP A 76 0.09 21.72 31.54
CA ASP A 76 1.48 21.90 31.06
C ASP A 76 1.54 22.80 29.81
N LEU A 77 0.51 22.80 28.96
CA LEU A 77 0.37 23.75 27.85
C LEU A 77 0.16 25.19 28.35
N GLU A 78 -0.63 25.37 29.42
CA GLU A 78 -0.83 26.67 30.06
C GLU A 78 0.40 27.13 30.87
N ARG A 79 1.24 26.21 31.39
CA ARG A 79 2.52 26.57 32.01
C ARG A 79 3.61 26.95 31.01
N SER A 80 3.59 26.35 29.82
CA SER A 80 4.52 26.64 28.71
C SER A 80 4.40 28.08 28.18
N THR A 81 3.25 28.74 28.35
CA THR A 81 3.06 30.13 27.90
C THR A 81 3.74 31.18 28.79
N LYS A 82 4.50 30.80 29.83
CA LYS A 82 5.34 31.71 30.61
C LYS A 82 6.82 31.34 30.54
N GLN A 83 7.55 32.14 29.75
CA GLN A 83 9.01 32.26 29.66
C GLN A 83 9.77 31.11 28.98
N SER A 84 9.79 31.13 27.65
CA SER A 84 10.92 30.61 26.89
C SER A 84 12.04 31.66 26.85
N LYS A 85 13.19 31.37 27.48
CA LYS A 85 14.42 32.17 27.34
C LYS A 85 14.96 31.98 25.92
N TYR A 86 14.82 33.02 25.09
CA TYR A 86 15.44 33.12 23.76
C TYR A 86 16.92 32.70 23.80
N THR A 87 17.31 31.72 22.98
CA THR A 87 18.72 31.42 22.72
C THR A 87 19.26 32.48 21.75
N LYS A 88 20.48 32.96 21.98
CA LYS A 88 21.10 34.12 21.28
C LYS A 88 21.33 33.94 19.76
N ILE A 89 20.84 32.85 19.16
CA ILE A 89 20.91 32.56 17.72
C ILE A 89 19.56 32.82 17.01
N SER A 90 18.49 33.10 17.76
CA SER A 90 17.12 33.35 17.26
C SER A 90 16.91 34.75 16.63
N LEU A 91 17.87 35.67 16.76
CA LEU A 91 17.65 37.10 16.46
C LEU A 91 17.56 37.48 14.96
N PHE A 92 17.91 36.58 14.02
CA PHE A 92 18.02 36.97 12.60
C PHE A 92 16.97 36.44 11.65
N TYR A 93 16.17 35.46 12.05
CA TYR A 93 14.98 35.05 11.30
C TYR A 93 14.05 34.43 12.34
N GLY A 94 12.80 34.90 12.45
CA GLY A 94 11.75 34.40 13.35
C GLY A 94 11.34 32.95 13.07
N LYS A 95 12.32 32.07 13.03
CA LYS A 95 12.27 30.64 12.77
C LYS A 95 11.58 29.95 13.93
N ASP A 96 11.81 30.40 15.15
CA ASP A 96 11.18 29.83 16.34
C ASP A 96 9.68 30.17 16.36
N ASP A 97 9.34 31.45 16.13
CA ASP A 97 7.94 31.90 16.00
C ASP A 97 7.23 31.24 14.81
N TYR A 98 7.93 31.08 13.67
CA TYR A 98 7.40 30.38 12.50
C TYR A 98 7.18 28.89 12.76
N VAL A 99 8.12 28.21 13.41
CA VAL A 99 8.02 26.79 13.78
C VAL A 99 6.90 26.57 14.80
N GLU A 100 6.75 27.46 15.78
CA GLU A 100 5.67 27.40 16.75
C GLU A 100 4.31 27.69 16.10
N ALA A 101 4.23 28.68 15.21
CA ALA A 101 3.04 28.95 14.41
C ALA A 101 2.68 27.75 13.50
N LEU A 102 3.67 27.08 12.91
CA LEU A 102 3.48 25.89 12.09
C LEU A 102 2.93 24.72 12.92
N LYS A 103 3.52 24.43 14.08
CA LYS A 103 3.04 23.40 15.02
C LYS A 103 1.60 23.68 15.48
N ASN A 104 1.31 24.94 15.80
CA ASN A 104 -0.04 25.36 16.19
C ASN A 104 -1.05 25.22 15.04
N ALA A 105 -0.63 25.48 13.79
CA ALA A 105 -1.48 25.29 12.62
C ALA A 105 -1.72 23.79 12.32
N GLU A 106 -0.70 22.95 12.46
CA GLU A 106 -0.79 21.48 12.30
C GLU A 106 -1.72 20.87 13.36
N SER A 107 -1.54 21.24 14.63
CA SER A 107 -2.42 20.82 15.73
C SER A 107 -3.90 21.18 15.47
N LYS A 108 -4.16 22.41 14.96
CA LYS A 108 -5.51 22.82 14.56
C LYS A 108 -6.08 21.97 13.43
N LYS A 109 -5.28 21.65 12.40
CA LYS A 109 -5.70 20.75 11.30
C LYS A 109 -6.08 19.38 11.82
N ALA A 110 -5.28 18.80 12.72
CA ALA A 110 -5.54 17.50 13.33
C ALA A 110 -6.86 17.46 14.12
N ILE A 111 -7.17 18.53 14.86
CA ILE A 111 -8.42 18.67 15.62
C ILE A 111 -9.62 18.77 14.67
N VAL A 112 -9.55 19.62 13.65
CA VAL A 112 -10.62 19.78 12.65
C VAL A 112 -10.86 18.47 11.91
N TYR A 113 -9.78 17.76 11.56
CA TYR A 113 -9.88 16.45 10.93
C TYR A 113 -10.58 15.43 11.84
N SER A 114 -10.22 15.39 13.13
CA SER A 114 -10.88 14.52 14.12
C SER A 114 -12.39 14.75 14.19
N ALA A 115 -12.82 16.01 14.19
CA ALA A 115 -14.24 16.35 14.23
C ALA A 115 -14.99 15.91 12.96
N LYS A 116 -14.34 16.03 11.79
CA LYS A 116 -14.91 15.55 10.51
C LYS A 116 -15.05 14.04 10.48
N VAL A 117 -14.03 13.31 10.96
CA VAL A 117 -14.06 11.85 11.04
C VAL A 117 -15.21 11.41 11.93
N ALA A 118 -15.34 11.97 13.14
CA ALA A 118 -16.44 11.65 14.05
C ALA A 118 -17.82 11.91 13.41
N LYS A 119 -17.96 13.02 12.66
CA LYS A 119 -19.19 13.32 11.92
C LYS A 119 -19.48 12.28 10.83
N LYS A 120 -18.46 11.87 10.06
CA LYS A 120 -18.62 10.85 9.01
C LYS A 120 -18.91 9.47 9.61
N GLU A 121 -18.29 9.11 10.72
CA GLU A 121 -18.60 7.88 11.47
C GLU A 121 -20.05 7.85 11.94
N SER A 122 -20.62 9.01 12.32
CA SER A 122 -22.04 9.14 12.70
C SER A 122 -23.02 9.21 11.52
N SER A 123 -22.54 9.18 10.27
CA SER A 123 -23.40 9.19 9.07
C SER A 123 -23.79 7.78 8.64
N ASP A 124 -24.82 7.62 7.81
CA ASP A 124 -25.22 6.32 7.27
C ASP A 124 -24.09 5.59 6.51
N ALA A 125 -23.18 6.33 5.87
CA ALA A 125 -21.99 5.73 5.26
C ALA A 125 -20.95 5.27 6.30
N GLY A 126 -20.86 5.97 7.42
CA GLY A 126 -20.01 5.58 8.54
C GLY A 126 -20.55 4.41 9.33
N ALA A 127 -21.87 4.29 9.47
CA ALA A 127 -22.52 3.14 10.08
C ALA A 127 -22.18 1.84 9.32
N ASP A 128 -22.35 1.81 7.99
CA ASP A 128 -22.02 0.63 7.19
C ASP A 128 -20.53 0.23 7.30
N ILE A 129 -19.62 1.22 7.34
CA ILE A 129 -18.18 0.96 7.50
C ILE A 129 -17.87 0.46 8.93
N ALA A 130 -18.51 1.03 9.95
CA ALA A 130 -18.34 0.59 11.33
C ALA A 130 -18.86 -0.84 11.53
N ASP A 131 -20.01 -1.16 10.95
CA ASP A 131 -20.59 -2.51 10.96
C ASP A 131 -19.67 -3.51 10.24
N ALA A 132 -19.14 -3.13 9.07
CA ALA A 132 -18.19 -3.95 8.32
C ALA A 132 -16.87 -4.18 9.10
N LYS A 133 -16.37 -3.17 9.82
CA LYS A 133 -15.19 -3.32 10.70
C LYS A 133 -15.48 -4.19 11.92
N ALA A 134 -16.69 -4.10 12.46
CA ALA A 134 -17.07 -4.88 13.63
C ALA A 134 -17.00 -6.39 13.35
N VAL A 135 -17.29 -6.82 12.11
CA VAL A 135 -17.27 -8.24 11.67
C VAL A 135 -15.92 -8.70 11.11
N GLN A 136 -14.86 -7.90 11.24
CA GLN A 136 -13.51 -8.32 10.86
C GLN A 136 -12.87 -9.22 11.93
N PRO A 137 -11.77 -9.93 11.61
CA PRO A 137 -11.19 -10.94 12.50
C PRO A 137 -10.79 -10.41 13.87
N ASP A 138 -10.32 -9.16 13.94
CA ASP A 138 -9.94 -8.47 15.17
C ASP A 138 -10.98 -7.43 15.65
N GLY A 139 -12.19 -7.47 15.07
CA GLY A 139 -13.32 -6.60 15.38
C GLY A 139 -14.10 -6.98 16.65
N ALA A 140 -14.97 -6.08 17.11
CA ALA A 140 -15.76 -6.29 18.33
C ALA A 140 -16.85 -7.37 18.18
N ASN A 141 -17.40 -7.49 16.98
CA ASN A 141 -18.32 -8.55 16.57
C ASN A 141 -17.59 -9.53 15.64
N ALA A 142 -16.27 -9.68 15.83
CA ALA A 142 -15.46 -10.60 15.04
C ALA A 142 -16.19 -11.93 14.96
N PRO A 143 -16.22 -12.59 13.79
CA PRO A 143 -17.03 -13.75 13.60
C PRO A 143 -16.58 -14.85 14.57
N ALA A 144 -17.31 -15.01 15.68
CA ALA A 144 -17.74 -16.35 16.05
C ALA A 144 -18.78 -16.86 15.03
N THR A 145 -19.31 -15.94 14.20
CA THR A 145 -20.46 -16.10 13.31
C THR A 145 -20.42 -15.08 12.15
N ALA A 146 -20.51 -15.58 10.90
CA ALA A 146 -20.79 -14.91 9.60
C ALA A 146 -19.55 -14.36 8.85
N VAL A 147 -19.35 -14.54 7.53
CA VAL A 147 -20.21 -14.68 6.33
C VAL A 147 -19.39 -15.50 5.29
N ALA A 148 -19.82 -16.60 4.66
CA ALA A 148 -20.83 -16.66 3.59
C ALA A 148 -21.25 -18.11 3.26
N GLY A 149 -22.53 -18.32 2.98
CA GLY A 149 -23.06 -19.52 2.29
C GLY A 149 -23.92 -20.49 3.12
N GLY A 150 -23.82 -20.49 4.45
CA GLY A 150 -24.65 -21.29 5.36
C GLY A 150 -25.30 -20.40 6.41
N GLY A 151 -26.54 -20.70 6.81
CA GLY A 151 -27.34 -19.86 7.70
C GLY A 151 -26.65 -19.37 8.98
N ARG A 152 -27.18 -18.29 9.55
CA ARG A 152 -26.75 -17.70 10.83
C ARG A 152 -26.51 -18.79 11.88
N GLY A 153 -25.27 -18.91 12.39
CA GLY A 153 -24.97 -19.72 13.59
C GLY A 153 -23.82 -20.73 13.49
N ALA A 154 -23.09 -20.84 12.38
CA ALA A 154 -21.96 -21.78 12.29
C ALA A 154 -20.62 -21.12 12.74
N GLN A 155 -20.00 -21.66 13.79
CA GLN A 155 -18.62 -21.35 14.23
C GLN A 155 -17.53 -21.97 13.33
N ARG A 156 -17.96 -22.74 12.33
CA ARG A 156 -17.12 -23.53 11.45
C ARG A 156 -17.35 -23.12 9.99
N SER A 157 -16.30 -23.16 9.16
CA SER A 157 -16.39 -22.98 7.72
C SER A 157 -17.42 -23.96 7.14
N ALA A 158 -18.28 -23.47 6.25
CA ALA A 158 -19.29 -24.28 5.59
C ALA A 158 -18.69 -25.34 4.63
N LYS A 159 -17.42 -25.17 4.23
CA LYS A 159 -16.78 -25.98 3.19
C LYS A 159 -15.79 -27.00 3.77
N THR A 160 -14.92 -26.61 4.70
CA THR A 160 -14.04 -27.54 5.44
C THR A 160 -14.62 -28.07 6.74
N GLY A 161 -15.61 -27.40 7.33
CA GLY A 161 -16.08 -27.70 8.67
C GLY A 161 -15.07 -27.33 9.77
N ARG A 162 -13.99 -26.59 9.47
CA ARG A 162 -12.99 -26.14 10.46
C ARG A 162 -13.45 -24.91 11.23
N MET A 163 -13.01 -24.73 12.46
CA MET A 163 -13.33 -23.52 13.23
C MET A 163 -12.74 -22.27 12.57
N TYR A 164 -13.42 -21.14 12.64
CA TYR A 164 -12.87 -19.88 12.13
C TYR A 164 -11.65 -19.43 12.94
N PRO A 165 -10.53 -19.00 12.30
CA PRO A 165 -9.31 -18.66 13.01
C PRO A 165 -9.52 -17.48 13.95
N THR A 166 -9.20 -17.66 15.24
CA THR A 166 -9.31 -16.59 16.25
C THR A 166 -7.97 -15.88 16.42
N PRO A 167 -7.87 -14.56 16.21
CA PRO A 167 -6.59 -13.84 16.33
C PRO A 167 -6.01 -13.87 17.75
N ASN A 168 -4.68 -14.00 17.85
CA ASN A 168 -3.93 -14.11 19.10
C ASN A 168 -3.44 -12.75 19.63
N LYS A 169 -4.33 -11.75 19.63
CA LYS A 169 -3.99 -10.36 19.98
C LYS A 169 -3.43 -10.23 21.41
N ASP A 170 -4.07 -10.91 22.37
CA ASP A 170 -3.75 -10.78 23.79
C ASP A 170 -2.34 -11.25 24.12
N GLU A 171 -1.85 -12.30 23.45
CA GLU A 171 -0.48 -12.76 23.61
C GLU A 171 0.51 -11.76 23.01
N MET A 172 0.25 -11.26 21.80
CA MET A 172 1.12 -10.29 21.13
C MET A 172 1.29 -8.99 21.92
N LEU A 173 0.23 -8.52 22.58
CA LEU A 173 0.25 -7.28 23.38
C LEU A 173 1.11 -7.38 24.65
N LYS A 174 1.47 -8.60 25.11
CA LYS A 174 2.38 -8.79 26.25
C LYS A 174 3.83 -8.43 25.92
N HIS A 175 4.18 -8.34 24.64
CA HIS A 175 5.54 -8.11 24.18
C HIS A 175 5.73 -6.66 23.71
N GLU A 176 6.56 -5.90 24.42
CA GLU A 176 6.84 -4.49 24.11
C GLU A 176 7.43 -4.28 22.71
N SER A 177 8.20 -5.25 22.20
CA SER A 177 8.74 -5.25 20.84
C SER A 177 7.68 -5.36 19.74
N ILE A 178 6.48 -5.86 20.07
CA ILE A 178 5.37 -6.08 19.12
C ILE A 178 4.27 -5.03 19.33
N LYS A 179 4.01 -4.66 20.59
CA LYS A 179 2.89 -3.80 21.03
C LYS A 179 2.74 -2.51 20.22
N PHE A 180 3.83 -1.91 19.76
CA PHE A 180 3.74 -0.68 18.95
C PHE A 180 3.02 -0.89 17.60
N LEU A 181 3.04 -2.11 17.03
CA LEU A 181 2.29 -2.44 15.80
C LEU A 181 0.77 -2.25 15.97
N PHE A 182 0.28 -2.43 17.19
CA PHE A 182 -1.14 -2.35 17.54
C PHE A 182 -1.58 -0.95 17.97
N THR A 183 -0.67 0.04 17.94
CA THR A 183 -1.00 1.40 18.34
C THR A 183 -1.86 2.09 17.30
N LYS A 184 -2.90 2.81 17.75
CA LYS A 184 -3.72 3.63 16.86
C LYS A 184 -2.85 4.73 16.25
N MET A 185 -3.04 4.99 14.96
CA MET A 185 -2.38 6.11 14.31
C MET A 185 -2.85 7.45 14.88
N THR A 186 -1.93 8.41 14.96
CA THR A 186 -2.28 9.80 15.24
C THR A 186 -2.96 10.43 14.03
N ASN A 187 -3.78 11.46 14.25
CA ASN A 187 -4.42 12.20 13.17
C ASN A 187 -3.40 12.83 12.20
N ASP A 188 -2.22 13.22 12.70
CA ASP A 188 -1.14 13.75 11.87
C ASP A 188 -0.60 12.71 10.89
N ASN A 189 -0.39 11.47 11.37
CA ASN A 189 0.02 10.37 10.49
C ASN A 189 -1.05 10.10 9.42
N MET A 190 -2.33 10.19 9.78
CA MET A 190 -3.45 10.01 8.84
C MET A 190 -3.46 11.09 7.75
N LEU A 191 -3.30 12.36 8.13
CA LEU A 191 -3.22 13.48 7.19
C LEU A 191 -2.03 13.33 6.24
N TYR A 192 -0.87 12.94 6.78
CA TYR A 192 0.34 12.70 5.99
C TYR A 192 0.12 11.63 4.90
N LEU A 193 -0.57 10.53 5.19
CA LEU A 193 -0.86 9.50 4.19
C LEU A 193 -1.71 10.07 3.02
N TRP A 194 -2.71 10.89 3.32
CA TRP A 194 -3.52 11.55 2.30
C TRP A 194 -2.76 12.59 1.49
N GLU A 195 -1.81 13.30 2.10
CA GLU A 195 -0.90 14.20 1.39
C GLU A 195 -0.01 13.43 0.41
N VAL A 196 0.58 12.31 0.85
CA VAL A 196 1.37 11.42 -0.03
C VAL A 196 0.50 10.89 -1.17
N PHE A 197 -0.73 10.46 -0.88
CA PHE A 197 -1.66 9.99 -1.90
C PHE A 197 -1.99 11.09 -2.93
N THR A 198 -2.23 12.31 -2.44
CA THR A 198 -2.51 13.48 -3.28
C THR A 198 -1.33 13.83 -4.18
N CYS A 199 -0.11 13.82 -3.63
CA CYS A 199 1.12 14.03 -4.40
C CYS A 199 1.28 12.98 -5.50
N LEU A 200 0.94 11.72 -5.22
CA LEU A 200 0.98 10.66 -6.21
C LEU A 200 -0.03 10.88 -7.35
N PHE A 201 -1.26 11.28 -7.02
CA PHE A 201 -2.26 11.65 -8.04
C PHE A 201 -1.77 12.80 -8.92
N VAL A 202 -1.21 13.86 -8.32
CA VAL A 202 -0.64 15.00 -9.06
C VAL A 202 0.52 14.53 -9.96
N ALA A 203 1.37 13.62 -9.49
CA ALA A 203 2.45 13.05 -10.30
C ALA A 203 1.91 12.24 -11.50
N GLN A 204 0.87 11.41 -11.30
CA GLN A 204 0.21 10.67 -12.38
C GLN A 204 -0.39 11.62 -13.43
N CYS A 205 -1.12 12.66 -13.01
CA CYS A 205 -1.65 13.70 -13.90
C CYS A 205 -0.52 14.41 -14.66
N SER A 206 0.56 14.78 -13.95
CA SER A 206 1.72 15.45 -14.54
C SER A 206 2.42 14.59 -15.58
N MET A 207 2.48 13.26 -15.38
CA MET A 207 3.04 12.32 -16.35
C MET A 207 2.23 12.28 -17.64
N VAL A 208 0.89 12.31 -17.56
CA VAL A 208 0.02 12.36 -18.75
C VAL A 208 0.19 13.67 -19.52
N LEU A 209 0.30 14.79 -18.81
CA LEU A 209 0.58 16.09 -19.42
C LEU A 209 1.97 16.13 -20.06
N LEU A 210 3.00 15.65 -19.35
CA LEU A 210 4.36 15.58 -19.87
C LEU A 210 4.44 14.68 -21.11
N TYR A 211 3.77 13.53 -21.11
CA TYR A 211 3.69 12.67 -22.28
C TYR A 211 3.10 13.39 -23.49
N THR A 212 2.02 14.14 -23.27
CA THR A 212 1.41 14.99 -24.31
C THR A 212 2.41 16.01 -24.84
N LEU A 213 3.13 16.71 -23.96
CA LEU A 213 4.16 17.69 -24.34
C LEU A 213 5.32 17.05 -25.12
N VAL A 214 5.78 15.87 -24.71
CA VAL A 214 6.86 15.12 -25.38
C VAL A 214 6.45 14.73 -26.80
N LEU A 215 5.20 14.28 -26.98
CA LEU A 215 4.64 13.95 -28.30
C LEU A 215 4.52 15.16 -29.22
N LEU A 216 4.39 16.37 -28.69
CA LEU A 216 4.25 17.58 -29.49
C LEU A 216 5.58 18.04 -30.12
N GLN A 217 6.72 17.87 -29.42
CA GLN A 217 7.95 18.57 -29.80
C GLN A 217 9.23 17.74 -29.80
N PHE A 218 9.28 16.59 -29.12
CA PHE A 218 10.56 16.01 -28.73
C PHE A 218 10.83 14.64 -29.32
N LEU A 219 9.85 13.73 -29.27
CA LEU A 219 10.08 12.32 -29.62
C LEU A 219 9.01 11.78 -30.56
N PRO A 220 9.38 10.84 -31.46
CA PRO A 220 8.40 10.06 -32.20
C PRO A 220 7.49 9.29 -31.25
N TYR A 221 6.31 8.94 -31.76
CA TYR A 221 5.22 8.33 -30.97
C TYR A 221 5.66 7.12 -30.14
N TRP A 222 6.34 6.14 -30.75
CA TRP A 222 6.69 4.89 -30.07
C TRP A 222 7.74 5.06 -28.94
N PRO A 223 8.89 5.73 -29.17
CA PRO A 223 9.81 6.05 -28.09
C PRO A 223 9.17 6.84 -26.94
N ALA A 224 8.37 7.87 -27.26
CA ALA A 224 7.66 8.66 -26.25
C ALA A 224 6.71 7.79 -25.43
N THR A 225 5.93 6.93 -26.11
CA THR A 225 4.98 5.99 -25.48
C THR A 225 5.68 5.03 -24.53
N PHE A 226 6.81 4.46 -24.96
CA PHE A 226 7.57 3.51 -24.14
C PHE A 226 8.18 4.17 -22.90
N LEU A 227 8.78 5.35 -23.07
CA LEU A 227 9.38 6.12 -21.97
C LEU A 227 8.34 6.66 -20.99
N PHE A 228 7.10 6.90 -21.44
CA PHE A 228 5.97 7.23 -20.57
C PHE A 228 5.40 5.99 -19.86
N GLY A 229 5.22 4.89 -20.57
CA GLY A 229 4.48 3.73 -20.09
C GLY A 229 5.10 3.08 -18.86
N ILE A 230 6.43 2.94 -18.83
CA ILE A 230 7.16 2.35 -17.69
C ILE A 230 6.96 3.14 -16.40
N PRO A 231 7.31 4.45 -16.33
CA PRO A 231 7.10 5.23 -15.10
C PRO A 231 5.63 5.38 -14.74
N MET A 232 4.71 5.49 -15.71
CA MET A 232 3.28 5.55 -15.40
C MET A 232 2.78 4.25 -14.76
N ALA A 233 3.14 3.09 -15.31
CA ALA A 233 2.83 1.80 -14.71
C ALA A 233 3.40 1.68 -13.29
N TRP A 234 4.63 2.13 -13.08
CA TRP A 234 5.24 2.15 -11.76
C TRP A 234 4.48 3.06 -10.77
N LEU A 235 4.06 4.26 -11.18
CA LEU A 235 3.23 5.14 -10.34
C LEU A 235 1.88 4.50 -10.00
N CYS A 236 1.27 3.75 -10.93
CA CYS A 236 0.05 2.99 -10.65
C CYS A 236 0.28 1.83 -9.67
N ILE A 237 1.44 1.17 -9.71
CA ILE A 237 1.84 0.24 -8.64
C ILE A 237 1.91 0.99 -7.31
N GLN A 238 2.56 2.15 -7.29
CA GLN A 238 2.67 2.95 -6.07
C GLN A 238 1.29 3.37 -5.53
N ASN A 239 0.30 3.56 -6.42
CA ASN A 239 -1.05 3.97 -6.08
C ASN A 239 -1.76 2.90 -5.26
N VAL A 240 -1.73 1.63 -5.69
CA VAL A 240 -2.35 0.51 -4.94
C VAL A 240 -1.76 0.37 -3.53
N TYR A 241 -0.44 0.52 -3.37
CA TYR A 241 0.19 0.50 -2.04
C TYR A 241 -0.21 1.69 -1.17
N CYS A 242 -0.24 2.91 -1.72
CA CYS A 242 -0.71 4.07 -0.99
C CYS A 242 -2.21 3.95 -0.66
N LEU A 243 -2.99 3.28 -1.53
CA LEU A 243 -4.42 3.03 -1.36
C LEU A 243 -4.64 2.12 -0.16
N HIS A 244 -3.89 1.03 -0.10
CA HIS A 244 -3.87 0.10 1.02
C HIS A 244 -3.50 0.79 2.34
N ASP A 245 -2.47 1.64 2.33
CA ASP A 245 -2.09 2.47 3.49
C ASP A 245 -3.27 3.35 3.96
N VAL A 246 -3.94 4.09 3.07
CA VAL A 246 -5.04 4.98 3.48
C VAL A 246 -6.32 4.23 3.85
N ILE A 247 -6.66 3.10 3.22
CA ILE A 247 -7.86 2.33 3.58
C ILE A 247 -7.73 1.78 5.01
N HIS A 248 -6.55 1.30 5.40
CA HIS A 248 -6.30 0.78 6.75
C HIS A 248 -6.02 1.86 7.79
N GLY A 249 -5.29 2.90 7.41
CA GLY A 249 -4.97 3.99 8.32
C GLY A 249 -6.14 4.93 8.57
N VAL A 250 -7.01 5.13 7.56
CA VAL A 250 -7.86 6.32 7.45
C VAL A 250 -9.12 6.07 6.59
N SER A 251 -10.18 5.52 7.17
CA SER A 251 -11.39 5.18 6.38
C SER A 251 -12.11 6.38 5.74
N PHE A 252 -11.80 7.63 6.14
CA PHE A 252 -12.40 8.83 5.56
C PHE A 252 -11.38 9.86 5.07
N PRO A 253 -11.50 10.33 3.82
CA PRO A 253 -10.65 11.39 3.30
C PRO A 253 -10.85 12.73 4.05
N PRO A 254 -9.77 13.52 4.27
CA PRO A 254 -9.82 14.86 4.86
C PRO A 254 -10.68 15.85 4.07
N HIS A 255 -10.68 15.69 2.75
CA HIS A 255 -11.49 16.47 1.82
C HIS A 255 -12.32 15.53 0.93
N ASP A 256 -13.59 15.86 0.72
CA ASP A 256 -14.50 14.97 -0.02
C ASP A 256 -14.04 14.70 -1.46
N TRP A 257 -13.34 15.65 -2.08
CA TRP A 257 -12.81 15.45 -3.43
C TRP A 257 -11.71 14.37 -3.49
N GLN A 258 -11.01 14.11 -2.38
CA GLN A 258 -9.95 13.10 -2.37
C GLN A 258 -10.50 11.68 -2.52
N ALA A 259 -11.79 11.45 -2.24
CA ALA A 259 -12.47 10.19 -2.53
C ALA A 259 -12.45 9.85 -4.04
N PHE A 260 -12.40 10.86 -4.92
CA PHE A 260 -12.43 10.64 -6.36
C PHE A 260 -11.06 10.30 -6.95
N ILE A 261 -9.95 10.61 -6.26
CA ILE A 261 -8.61 10.45 -6.84
C ILE A 261 -7.97 9.09 -6.56
N THR A 262 -8.57 8.27 -5.70
CA THR A 262 -7.95 7.06 -5.15
C THR A 262 -7.61 6.03 -6.23
N HIS A 263 -8.55 5.72 -7.12
CA HIS A 263 -8.36 4.72 -8.18
C HIS A 263 -8.97 5.20 -9.50
N CYS A 264 -8.92 6.51 -9.72
CA CYS A 264 -9.40 7.14 -10.96
C CYS A 264 -8.63 6.74 -12.22
N TRP A 265 -7.36 6.35 -12.02
CA TRP A 265 -6.50 5.83 -13.08
C TRP A 265 -6.62 4.31 -13.25
N ALA A 266 -7.37 3.61 -12.40
CA ALA A 266 -7.50 2.16 -12.51
C ALA A 266 -8.17 1.74 -13.82
N ASP A 267 -9.16 2.49 -14.27
CA ASP A 267 -9.91 2.23 -15.50
C ASP A 267 -10.80 3.44 -15.85
N GLN A 268 -11.37 3.48 -17.05
CA GLN A 268 -12.40 4.46 -17.43
C GLN A 268 -13.70 4.29 -16.64
N PHE A 269 -13.92 3.10 -16.12
CA PHE A 269 -15.05 2.76 -15.25
C PHE A 269 -14.53 2.00 -14.04
N SER A 270 -14.65 2.56 -12.84
CA SER A 270 -14.16 1.94 -11.60
C SER A 270 -15.14 2.15 -10.44
N VAL A 271 -14.94 1.41 -9.35
CA VAL A 271 -15.75 1.54 -8.12
C VAL A 271 -15.58 2.92 -7.47
N SER A 272 -16.46 3.35 -6.56
CA SER A 272 -16.24 4.57 -5.75
C SER A 272 -15.32 4.31 -4.54
N TRP A 273 -14.88 5.35 -3.81
CA TRP A 273 -14.12 5.19 -2.55
C TRP A 273 -14.87 4.34 -1.52
N GLU A 274 -16.15 4.60 -1.33
CA GLU A 274 -16.94 3.89 -0.35
C GLU A 274 -17.22 2.45 -0.78
N ASP A 275 -17.43 2.21 -2.08
CA ASP A 275 -17.53 0.85 -2.62
C ASP A 275 -16.22 0.07 -2.40
N ILE A 276 -15.04 0.66 -2.65
CA ILE A 276 -13.75 -0.03 -2.43
C ILE A 276 -13.47 -0.26 -0.94
N VAL A 277 -13.83 0.69 -0.06
CA VAL A 277 -13.71 0.47 1.38
C VAL A 277 -14.59 -0.70 1.79
N MET A 278 -15.86 -0.73 1.38
CA MET A 278 -16.77 -1.82 1.73
C MET A 278 -16.31 -3.17 1.20
N GLU A 279 -15.86 -3.22 -0.05
CA GLU A 279 -15.32 -4.44 -0.64
C GLU A 279 -14.08 -4.92 0.12
N HIS A 280 -13.14 -4.02 0.37
CA HIS A 280 -11.92 -4.34 1.09
C HIS A 280 -12.19 -4.81 2.52
N MET A 281 -13.20 -4.25 3.20
CA MET A 281 -13.60 -4.74 4.52
C MET A 281 -14.21 -6.15 4.45
N LYS A 282 -15.00 -6.47 3.42
CA LYS A 282 -15.52 -7.82 3.18
C LYS A 282 -14.39 -8.80 2.84
N HIS A 283 -13.42 -8.40 2.03
CA HIS A 283 -12.22 -9.18 1.75
C HIS A 283 -11.47 -9.57 3.04
N HIS A 284 -11.29 -8.64 3.98
CA HIS A 284 -10.67 -8.95 5.28
C HIS A 284 -11.47 -9.90 6.17
N SER A 285 -12.80 -9.91 6.05
CA SER A 285 -13.64 -10.84 6.79
C SER A 285 -13.53 -12.29 6.29
N SER A 286 -13.27 -12.48 4.99
CA SER A 286 -13.21 -13.81 4.36
C SER A 286 -11.78 -14.37 4.24
N THR A 287 -10.76 -13.50 4.25
CA THR A 287 -9.37 -13.89 3.98
C THR A 287 -8.70 -14.78 5.04
N PRO A 288 -8.99 -14.71 6.35
CA PRO A 288 -8.43 -15.66 7.31
C PRO A 288 -8.77 -17.12 6.98
N ASP A 289 -10.00 -17.38 6.54
CA ASP A 289 -10.43 -18.71 6.08
C ASP A 289 -9.66 -19.12 4.82
N LEU A 290 -9.36 -18.16 3.94
CA LEU A 290 -8.53 -18.42 2.74
C LEU A 290 -7.10 -18.78 3.10
N LEU A 291 -6.47 -17.98 3.97
CA LEU A 291 -5.06 -18.15 4.30
C LEU A 291 -4.83 -19.39 5.16
N GLU A 292 -5.71 -19.68 6.12
CA GLU A 292 -5.56 -20.81 7.04
C GLU A 292 -6.13 -22.11 6.49
N HIS A 293 -7.29 -22.07 5.83
CA HIS A 293 -7.99 -23.27 5.36
C HIS A 293 -7.97 -23.46 3.84
N GLY A 294 -7.55 -22.45 3.07
CA GLY A 294 -7.55 -22.49 1.61
C GLY A 294 -8.92 -22.19 0.99
N GLU A 295 -9.81 -21.49 1.70
CA GLU A 295 -11.21 -21.30 1.31
C GLU A 295 -11.66 -19.84 1.19
N PHE A 296 -12.44 -19.52 0.15
CA PHE A 296 -13.09 -18.22 0.01
C PHE A 296 -14.53 -18.27 0.56
N GLY A 297 -14.78 -17.57 1.67
CA GLY A 297 -16.13 -17.21 2.09
C GLY A 297 -16.62 -15.99 1.31
N TRP A 298 -17.19 -16.19 0.12
CA TRP A 298 -17.66 -15.15 -0.82
C TRP A 298 -16.67 -13.98 -1.05
N ASP A 299 -15.93 -14.06 -2.15
CA ASP A 299 -15.17 -12.94 -2.73
C ASP A 299 -15.53 -12.86 -4.22
N PRO A 300 -15.77 -11.66 -4.80
CA PRO A 300 -15.80 -11.48 -6.26
C PRO A 300 -14.61 -12.15 -7.00
N ALA A 301 -13.50 -12.42 -6.30
CA ALA A 301 -12.34 -13.19 -6.73
C ALA A 301 -12.50 -14.73 -6.72
N GLU A 302 -13.69 -15.30 -6.51
CA GLU A 302 -13.90 -16.76 -6.62
C GLU A 302 -13.41 -17.32 -7.97
N TRP A 303 -13.59 -16.55 -9.04
CA TRP A 303 -13.04 -16.86 -10.37
C TRP A 303 -11.51 -16.91 -10.39
N LEU A 304 -10.85 -16.07 -9.60
CA LEU A 304 -9.41 -16.05 -9.46
C LEU A 304 -8.89 -17.36 -8.88
N TYR A 305 -9.59 -17.91 -7.88
CA TYR A 305 -9.29 -19.24 -7.33
C TYR A 305 -9.42 -20.33 -8.39
N VAL A 306 -10.48 -20.30 -9.21
CA VAL A 306 -10.66 -21.23 -10.33
C VAL A 306 -9.48 -21.14 -11.31
N LEU A 307 -9.04 -19.93 -11.64
CA LEU A 307 -7.90 -19.71 -12.53
C LEU A 307 -6.58 -20.20 -11.93
N GLN A 308 -6.41 -20.12 -10.62
CA GLN A 308 -5.18 -20.56 -9.94
C GLN A 308 -5.12 -22.06 -9.66
N TYR A 309 -6.26 -22.76 -9.64
CA TYR A 309 -6.32 -24.18 -9.27
C TYR A 309 -5.61 -25.11 -10.26
N ARG A 310 -5.54 -24.73 -11.54
CA ARG A 310 -4.91 -25.54 -12.60
C ARG A 310 -3.72 -24.81 -13.22
N TRP A 311 -2.65 -25.55 -13.46
CA TRP A 311 -1.45 -25.03 -14.14
C TRP A 311 -1.75 -24.46 -15.54
N LEU A 312 -2.79 -24.97 -16.21
CA LEU A 312 -3.24 -24.50 -17.53
C LEU A 312 -3.96 -23.15 -17.48
N THR A 313 -4.66 -22.85 -16.38
CA THR A 313 -5.44 -21.62 -16.22
C THR A 313 -4.63 -20.53 -15.51
N LEU A 314 -3.57 -20.90 -14.79
CA LEU A 314 -2.70 -19.96 -14.08
C LEU A 314 -2.11 -18.85 -15.00
N PRO A 315 -1.69 -19.13 -16.25
CA PRO A 315 -1.23 -18.08 -17.17
C PRO A 315 -2.31 -17.07 -17.58
N LEU A 316 -3.59 -17.33 -17.30
CA LEU A 316 -4.68 -16.40 -17.58
C LEU A 316 -4.88 -15.37 -16.45
N VAL A 317 -4.28 -15.57 -15.28
CA VAL A 317 -4.40 -14.65 -14.14
C VAL A 317 -3.95 -13.22 -14.51
N PRO A 318 -2.79 -13.00 -15.16
CA PRO A 318 -2.40 -11.65 -15.57
C PRO A 318 -3.39 -11.02 -16.54
N LEU A 319 -4.00 -11.81 -17.44
CA LEU A 319 -5.00 -11.32 -18.38
C LEU A 319 -6.29 -10.94 -17.67
N TRP A 320 -6.74 -11.76 -16.71
CA TRP A 320 -7.93 -11.51 -15.90
C TRP A 320 -7.81 -10.21 -15.10
N HIS A 321 -6.63 -9.97 -14.51
CA HIS A 321 -6.32 -8.67 -13.94
C HIS A 321 -6.33 -7.60 -15.01
N PHE A 322 -5.60 -7.76 -16.11
CA PHE A 322 -5.49 -6.72 -17.15
C PHE A 322 -6.84 -6.19 -17.66
N ILE A 323 -7.84 -7.07 -17.82
CA ILE A 323 -9.19 -6.68 -18.28
C ILE A 323 -10.08 -6.00 -17.22
N GLY A 324 -9.62 -5.82 -16.00
CA GLY A 324 -10.36 -5.07 -14.98
C GLY A 324 -11.19 -5.92 -14.04
N ALA A 325 -11.04 -7.26 -14.05
CA ALA A 325 -12.01 -8.16 -13.44
C ALA A 325 -11.79 -8.44 -11.95
N ASN A 326 -10.60 -8.16 -11.42
CA ASN A 326 -10.24 -8.44 -10.03
C ASN A 326 -9.45 -7.29 -9.38
N ASP A 327 -9.43 -6.12 -10.01
CA ASP A 327 -8.49 -5.05 -9.70
C ASP A 327 -9.10 -3.64 -9.86
N THR A 328 -10.08 -3.26 -9.05
CA THR A 328 -10.73 -1.92 -9.05
C THR A 328 -11.24 -1.42 -10.42
N GLY A 329 -11.17 -2.24 -11.48
CA GLY A 329 -11.41 -1.88 -12.87
C GLY A 329 -12.86 -2.08 -13.30
N ALA A 330 -13.09 -1.99 -14.61
CA ALA A 330 -14.45 -1.91 -15.13
C ALA A 330 -15.28 -3.17 -14.88
N ILE A 331 -14.71 -4.34 -15.18
CA ILE A 331 -15.41 -5.61 -15.00
C ILE A 331 -15.68 -5.86 -13.51
N PHE A 332 -14.70 -5.58 -12.65
CA PHE A 332 -14.85 -5.67 -11.20
C PHE A 332 -15.95 -4.75 -10.69
N ALA A 333 -16.00 -3.49 -11.14
CA ALA A 333 -17.05 -2.56 -10.75
C ALA A 333 -18.44 -3.04 -11.18
N ILE A 334 -18.57 -3.61 -12.38
CA ILE A 334 -19.82 -4.20 -12.86
C ILE A 334 -20.24 -5.37 -11.96
N LEU A 335 -19.32 -6.31 -11.69
CA LEU A 335 -19.57 -7.46 -10.81
C LEU A 335 -19.92 -7.03 -9.38
N TRP A 336 -19.26 -5.99 -8.86
CA TRP A 336 -19.57 -5.44 -7.55
C TRP A 336 -20.97 -4.82 -7.53
N TYR A 337 -21.33 -4.02 -8.53
CA TYR A 337 -22.62 -3.33 -8.55
C TYR A 337 -23.82 -4.26 -8.78
N THR A 338 -23.63 -5.42 -9.40
CA THR A 338 -24.69 -6.43 -9.54
C THR A 338 -24.94 -7.21 -8.25
N ASN A 339 -23.97 -7.24 -7.33
CA ASN A 339 -24.06 -8.00 -6.08
C ASN A 339 -24.20 -7.11 -4.83
N PHE A 340 -23.85 -5.82 -4.92
CA PHE A 340 -23.89 -4.88 -3.80
C PHE A 340 -24.58 -3.56 -4.17
N PRO A 341 -25.47 -3.03 -3.29
CA PRO A 341 -25.88 -3.58 -1.99
C PRO A 341 -26.85 -4.77 -2.12
N GLU A 342 -26.91 -5.60 -1.08
CA GLU A 342 -27.80 -6.77 -1.02
C GLU A 342 -29.29 -6.37 -0.98
N SER A 343 -29.59 -5.15 -0.53
CA SER A 343 -30.95 -4.60 -0.52
C SER A 343 -31.17 -3.58 -1.64
N TYR A 344 -32.17 -3.84 -2.48
CA TYR A 344 -32.63 -2.93 -3.53
C TYR A 344 -33.06 -1.54 -3.01
N SER A 345 -33.55 -1.44 -1.77
CA SER A 345 -33.95 -0.15 -1.20
C SER A 345 -32.75 0.77 -0.91
N GLN A 346 -31.61 0.19 -0.52
CA GLN A 346 -30.38 0.95 -0.29
C GLN A 346 -29.73 1.40 -1.60
N LEU A 347 -29.89 0.62 -2.67
CA LEU A 347 -29.30 0.92 -3.98
C LEU A 347 -29.71 2.32 -4.47
N TYR A 348 -31.01 2.62 -4.50
CA TYR A 348 -31.53 3.86 -5.07
C TYR A 348 -31.46 5.06 -4.12
N THR A 349 -31.46 4.81 -2.81
CA THR A 349 -31.46 5.87 -1.80
C THR A 349 -30.07 6.40 -1.49
N LYS A 350 -29.04 5.55 -1.60
CA LYS A 350 -27.66 5.87 -1.20
C LYS A 350 -26.65 5.65 -2.32
N TRP A 351 -26.48 4.39 -2.74
CA TRP A 351 -25.34 3.96 -3.56
C TRP A 351 -25.39 4.50 -5.00
N PHE A 352 -26.58 4.63 -5.59
CA PHE A 352 -26.75 5.12 -6.95
C PHE A 352 -26.15 6.52 -7.14
N TRP A 353 -26.48 7.47 -6.26
CA TRP A 353 -26.03 8.85 -6.38
C TRP A 353 -24.53 9.00 -6.18
N GLN A 354 -23.97 8.19 -5.29
CA GLN A 354 -22.54 8.15 -5.03
C GLN A 354 -21.77 7.61 -6.23
N ARG A 355 -22.21 6.48 -6.78
CA ARG A 355 -21.63 5.90 -8.00
C ARG A 355 -21.74 6.87 -9.18
N LEU A 356 -22.88 7.54 -9.35
CA LEU A 356 -23.07 8.52 -10.41
C LEU A 356 -22.07 9.70 -10.30
N LYS A 357 -21.85 10.24 -9.10
CA LYS A 357 -20.86 11.31 -8.88
C LYS A 357 -19.45 10.84 -9.27
N HIS A 358 -19.07 9.64 -8.83
CA HIS A 358 -17.77 9.06 -9.16
C HIS A 358 -17.59 8.85 -10.67
N HIS A 359 -18.56 8.25 -11.34
CA HIS A 359 -18.49 8.03 -12.78
C HIS A 359 -18.53 9.33 -13.59
N THR A 360 -19.20 10.37 -13.10
CA THR A 360 -19.13 11.71 -13.70
C THR A 360 -17.72 12.26 -13.62
N PHE A 361 -17.05 12.10 -12.47
CA PHE A 361 -15.65 12.50 -12.33
C PHE A 361 -14.73 11.72 -13.28
N LEU A 362 -14.87 10.39 -13.36
CA LEU A 362 -14.09 9.56 -14.29
C LEU A 362 -14.30 10.00 -15.75
N PHE A 363 -15.56 10.23 -16.14
CA PHE A 363 -15.91 10.70 -17.48
C PHE A 363 -15.19 12.01 -17.82
N VAL A 364 -15.16 12.97 -16.89
CA VAL A 364 -14.45 14.25 -17.08
C VAL A 364 -12.94 14.04 -17.14
N LEU A 365 -12.37 13.23 -16.24
CA LEU A 365 -10.93 12.95 -16.20
C LEU A 365 -10.45 12.30 -17.51
N TRP A 366 -11.06 11.19 -17.89
CA TRP A 366 -10.68 10.44 -19.09
C TRP A 366 -11.08 11.17 -20.37
N GLY A 367 -12.18 11.93 -20.35
CA GLY A 367 -12.52 12.88 -21.41
C GLY A 367 -11.44 13.94 -21.60
N SER A 368 -10.83 14.43 -20.52
CA SER A 368 -9.69 15.35 -20.60
C SER A 368 -8.47 14.69 -21.23
N VAL A 369 -8.16 13.43 -20.88
CA VAL A 369 -7.09 12.65 -21.52
C VAL A 369 -7.34 12.46 -23.02
N TRP A 370 -8.58 12.16 -23.41
CA TRP A 370 -8.97 12.09 -24.81
C TRP A 370 -8.70 13.41 -25.54
N MET A 371 -9.11 14.54 -24.94
CA MET A 371 -8.92 15.87 -25.53
C MET A 371 -7.44 16.28 -25.64
N LEU A 372 -6.56 15.79 -24.77
CA LEU A 372 -5.11 15.99 -24.91
C LEU A 372 -4.56 15.34 -26.18
N GLY A 373 -5.16 14.23 -26.63
CA GLY A 373 -4.80 13.57 -27.89
C GLY A 373 -5.33 14.24 -29.15
N THR A 374 -6.13 15.32 -29.03
CA THR A 374 -6.82 15.99 -30.14
C THR A 374 -6.29 17.41 -30.34
N TYR A 375 -6.87 18.38 -29.63
CA TYR A 375 -6.69 19.82 -29.82
C TYR A 375 -5.23 20.26 -29.74
N PRO A 376 -4.45 19.90 -28.69
CA PRO A 376 -3.05 20.30 -28.59
C PRO A 376 -2.19 19.76 -29.73
N MET A 377 -2.57 18.61 -30.30
CA MET A 377 -1.83 17.92 -31.36
C MET A 377 -2.30 18.30 -32.77
N GLY A 378 -3.27 19.21 -32.91
CA GLY A 378 -3.88 19.56 -34.20
C GLY A 378 -4.64 18.39 -34.85
N ARG A 379 -5.11 17.42 -34.06
CA ARG A 379 -5.80 16.21 -34.53
C ARG A 379 -7.32 16.32 -34.36
N PRO A 380 -8.12 15.66 -35.23
CA PRO A 380 -9.56 15.64 -35.08
C PRO A 380 -9.99 14.92 -33.78
N ILE A 381 -11.21 15.20 -33.30
CA ILE A 381 -11.74 14.60 -32.06
C ILE A 381 -11.73 13.06 -32.12
N SER A 382 -11.91 12.47 -33.30
CA SER A 382 -11.87 11.02 -33.51
C SER A 382 -10.51 10.38 -33.22
N GLU A 383 -9.44 11.16 -33.08
CA GLU A 383 -8.07 10.66 -32.86
C GLU A 383 -7.56 10.77 -31.42
N GLY A 384 -8.42 11.16 -30.47
CA GLY A 384 -8.05 11.25 -29.04
C GLY A 384 -7.56 9.92 -28.45
N TRP A 385 -7.97 8.80 -29.04
CA TRP A 385 -7.52 7.46 -28.67
C TRP A 385 -6.00 7.29 -28.69
N ARG A 386 -5.26 8.08 -29.49
CA ARG A 386 -3.80 7.99 -29.59
C ARG A 386 -3.07 8.37 -28.29
N VAL A 387 -3.70 9.15 -27.42
CA VAL A 387 -3.18 9.40 -26.06
C VAL A 387 -3.92 8.53 -25.06
N LEU A 388 -5.25 8.42 -25.19
CA LEU A 388 -6.06 7.63 -24.26
C LEU A 388 -5.58 6.18 -24.17
N LEU A 389 -5.34 5.51 -25.30
CA LEU A 389 -5.00 4.08 -25.32
C LEU A 389 -3.64 3.81 -24.64
N PRO A 390 -2.53 4.50 -24.95
CA PRO A 390 -1.29 4.35 -24.19
C PRO A 390 -1.43 4.61 -22.68
N VAL A 391 -2.16 5.66 -22.29
CA VAL A 391 -2.40 5.98 -20.88
C VAL A 391 -3.17 4.84 -20.22
N THR A 392 -4.23 4.35 -20.86
CA THR A 392 -5.02 3.22 -20.38
C THR A 392 -4.16 1.98 -20.21
N VAL A 393 -3.43 1.57 -21.25
CA VAL A 393 -2.59 0.37 -21.21
C VAL A 393 -1.52 0.46 -20.13
N ALA A 394 -0.86 1.61 -19.99
CA ALA A 394 0.15 1.82 -18.94
C ALA A 394 -0.47 1.75 -17.54
N CYS A 395 -1.63 2.39 -17.33
CA CYS A 395 -2.33 2.36 -16.07
C CYS A 395 -2.79 0.95 -15.71
N ARG A 396 -3.49 0.27 -16.63
CA ARG A 396 -3.94 -1.12 -16.48
C ARG A 396 -2.77 -2.04 -16.18
N THR A 397 -1.66 -1.92 -16.90
CA THR A 397 -0.45 -2.71 -16.63
C THR A 397 0.00 -2.53 -15.17
N GLY A 398 0.10 -1.29 -14.69
CA GLY A 398 0.54 -1.01 -13.32
C GLY A 398 -0.43 -1.52 -12.25
N PHE A 399 -1.72 -1.24 -12.38
CA PHE A 399 -2.75 -1.72 -11.46
C PHE A 399 -2.81 -3.25 -11.45
N SER A 400 -2.85 -3.88 -12.62
CA SER A 400 -2.91 -5.34 -12.73
C SER A 400 -1.66 -6.03 -12.19
N MET A 401 -0.47 -5.45 -12.38
CA MET A 401 0.74 -5.97 -11.75
C MET A 401 0.67 -5.89 -10.22
N ALA A 402 0.21 -4.76 -9.67
CA ALA A 402 0.10 -4.58 -8.23
C ALA A 402 -0.93 -5.53 -7.62
N TRP A 403 -2.14 -5.61 -8.20
CA TRP A 403 -3.20 -6.48 -7.72
C TRP A 403 -2.89 -7.96 -7.91
N MET A 404 -2.19 -8.35 -8.97
CA MET A 404 -1.67 -9.71 -9.09
C MET A 404 -0.67 -10.05 -7.96
N VAL A 405 0.15 -9.11 -7.54
CA VAL A 405 1.04 -9.33 -6.39
C VAL A 405 0.23 -9.42 -5.08
N PHE A 406 -0.64 -8.44 -4.84
CA PHE A 406 -1.43 -8.36 -3.62
C PHE A 406 -2.44 -9.48 -3.47
N ALA A 407 -3.35 -9.65 -4.43
CA ALA A 407 -4.49 -10.56 -4.33
C ALA A 407 -4.16 -12.02 -4.70
N ASN A 408 -3.02 -12.29 -5.35
CA ASN A 408 -2.68 -13.66 -5.78
C ASN A 408 -1.41 -14.18 -5.16
N ILE A 409 -0.30 -13.45 -5.33
CA ILE A 409 0.99 -13.95 -4.87
C ILE A 409 0.97 -14.01 -3.34
N ASN A 410 0.62 -12.92 -2.67
CA ASN A 410 0.66 -12.85 -1.20
C ASN A 410 -0.30 -13.85 -0.53
N HIS A 411 -1.44 -14.17 -1.15
CA HIS A 411 -2.40 -15.16 -0.63
C HIS A 411 -2.11 -16.61 -1.06
N SER A 412 -1.09 -16.86 -1.88
CA SER A 412 -0.83 -18.22 -2.39
C SER A 412 -0.05 -19.10 -1.40
N HIS A 413 -0.38 -20.39 -1.34
CA HIS A 413 0.43 -21.36 -0.60
C HIS A 413 1.87 -21.47 -1.13
N MET A 414 2.08 -21.21 -2.43
CA MET A 414 3.42 -21.21 -3.04
C MET A 414 4.29 -20.10 -2.44
N TRP A 415 3.74 -18.89 -2.34
CA TRP A 415 4.43 -17.75 -1.72
C TRP A 415 4.72 -18.03 -0.25
N ASN A 416 3.73 -18.49 0.52
CA ASN A 416 3.92 -18.84 1.92
C ASN A 416 4.98 -19.94 2.12
N ALA A 417 5.03 -20.94 1.24
CA ALA A 417 6.07 -21.97 1.27
C ALA A 417 7.47 -21.41 0.90
N TRP A 418 7.53 -20.39 0.05
CA TRP A 418 8.78 -19.68 -0.28
C TRP A 418 9.23 -18.79 0.90
N LEU A 419 8.31 -18.06 1.54
CA LEU A 419 8.58 -17.25 2.75
C LEU A 419 9.12 -18.11 3.90
N ALA A 420 8.64 -19.35 4.06
CA ALA A 420 9.12 -20.28 5.08
C ALA A 420 10.60 -20.68 4.91
N LYS A 421 11.22 -20.36 3.76
CA LYS A 421 12.67 -20.56 3.51
C LYS A 421 13.52 -19.34 3.87
N ALA A 422 12.95 -18.28 4.48
CA ALA A 422 13.65 -17.03 4.78
C ALA A 422 14.31 -16.40 3.52
N PRO A 423 13.50 -16.05 2.50
CA PRO A 423 14.01 -15.61 1.20
C PRO A 423 14.83 -14.33 1.26
N GLU A 424 14.61 -13.47 2.25
CA GLU A 424 15.45 -12.28 2.49
C GLU A 424 16.92 -12.63 2.74
N ARG A 425 17.20 -13.84 3.26
CA ARG A 425 18.56 -14.36 3.46
C ARG A 425 19.07 -15.14 2.26
N GLN A 426 18.20 -15.97 1.67
CA GLN A 426 18.58 -16.87 0.57
C GLN A 426 18.71 -16.14 -0.77
N TYR A 427 17.96 -15.06 -0.97
CA TYR A 427 17.86 -14.32 -2.22
C TYR A 427 17.95 -12.80 -1.98
N PRO A 428 19.09 -12.28 -1.47
CA PRO A 428 19.24 -10.86 -1.14
C PRO A 428 19.09 -9.94 -2.36
N CYS A 429 19.58 -10.36 -3.52
CA CYS A 429 19.43 -9.58 -4.77
C CYS A 429 17.97 -9.47 -5.22
N LEU A 430 17.21 -10.55 -5.09
CA LEU A 430 15.78 -10.54 -5.42
C LEU A 430 15.00 -9.65 -4.44
N THR A 431 15.35 -9.71 -3.16
CA THR A 431 14.77 -8.85 -2.12
C THR A 431 15.05 -7.36 -2.38
N LEU A 432 16.27 -7.02 -2.78
CA LEU A 432 16.63 -5.66 -3.19
C LEU A 432 15.81 -5.22 -4.42
N LEU A 433 15.72 -6.07 -5.45
CA LEU A 433 14.98 -5.77 -6.66
C LEU A 433 13.49 -5.52 -6.36
N LEU A 434 12.85 -6.40 -5.58
CA LEU A 434 11.46 -6.24 -5.16
C LEU A 434 11.29 -4.96 -4.33
N SER A 435 12.21 -4.65 -3.42
CA SER A 435 12.17 -3.40 -2.67
C SER A 435 12.22 -2.16 -3.58
N ILE A 436 13.02 -2.18 -4.66
CA ILE A 436 13.06 -1.08 -5.63
C ILE A 436 11.73 -0.98 -6.40
N ILE A 437 11.24 -2.09 -6.95
CA ILE A 437 10.01 -2.13 -7.74
C ILE A 437 8.82 -1.63 -6.92
N LEU A 438 8.74 -2.07 -5.66
CA LEU A 438 7.62 -1.72 -4.80
C LEU A 438 7.70 -0.29 -4.27
N GLY A 439 8.87 0.35 -4.29
CA GLY A 439 9.06 1.72 -3.80
C GLY A 439 9.60 1.81 -2.37
N GLY A 440 10.26 0.76 -1.90
CA GLY A 440 11.05 0.72 -0.67
C GLY A 440 10.87 -0.56 0.15
N PRO A 441 11.78 -0.83 1.09
CA PRO A 441 11.71 -2.01 1.96
C PRO A 441 10.50 -1.98 2.91
N ALA A 442 9.98 -0.80 3.26
CA ALA A 442 8.74 -0.68 4.02
C ALA A 442 7.56 -1.33 3.28
N ARG A 443 7.44 -1.12 1.96
CA ARG A 443 6.39 -1.73 1.14
C ARG A 443 6.62 -3.22 0.92
N PHE A 444 7.88 -3.65 0.87
CA PHE A 444 8.18 -5.07 0.80
C PHE A 444 7.77 -5.83 2.07
N ASN A 445 7.81 -5.20 3.25
CA ASN A 445 7.26 -5.82 4.47
C ASN A 445 5.77 -6.20 4.33
N GLU A 446 4.99 -5.46 3.54
CA GLU A 446 3.60 -5.82 3.27
C GLU A 446 3.49 -7.19 2.59
N MET A 447 4.35 -7.46 1.60
CA MET A 447 4.40 -8.78 0.94
C MET A 447 4.92 -9.89 1.85
N LEU A 448 5.83 -9.54 2.78
CA LEU A 448 6.41 -10.51 3.70
C LEU A 448 5.46 -10.89 4.84
N PHE A 449 4.60 -9.97 5.29
CA PHE A 449 3.81 -10.14 6.53
C PHE A 449 2.32 -9.88 6.31
N HIS A 450 1.83 -10.18 5.10
CA HIS A 450 0.44 -9.99 4.72
C HIS A 450 -0.52 -10.90 5.55
N ASP A 451 -0.02 -12.01 6.08
CA ASP A 451 -0.72 -12.85 7.04
C ASP A 451 -1.00 -12.12 8.36
N LEU A 452 0.00 -11.42 8.91
CA LEU A 452 -0.17 -10.60 10.12
C LEU A 452 -1.16 -9.45 9.89
N HIS A 453 -1.10 -8.86 8.70
CA HIS A 453 -2.05 -7.85 8.24
C HIS A 453 -3.50 -8.35 8.29
N HIS A 454 -3.78 -9.50 7.66
CA HIS A 454 -5.12 -10.10 7.63
C HIS A 454 -5.59 -10.65 8.97
N GLY A 455 -4.67 -11.05 9.85
CA GLY A 455 -5.02 -11.43 11.22
C GLY A 455 -5.49 -10.26 12.08
N PHE A 456 -4.99 -9.04 11.80
CA PHE A 456 -5.27 -7.84 12.59
C PHE A 456 -5.50 -6.58 11.71
N PRO A 457 -6.49 -6.59 10.81
CA PRO A 457 -6.67 -5.54 9.82
C PRO A 457 -7.03 -4.18 10.42
N ASN A 458 -7.71 -4.15 11.57
CA ASN A 458 -8.06 -2.91 12.26
C ASN A 458 -6.96 -2.45 13.23
N ALA A 459 -6.29 -3.39 13.91
CA ALA A 459 -5.33 -3.07 14.95
C ALA A 459 -3.92 -2.83 14.40
N VAL A 460 -3.44 -3.71 13.52
CA VAL A 460 -2.14 -3.58 12.86
C VAL A 460 -2.28 -2.75 11.58
N GLY A 461 -3.27 -3.03 10.75
CA GLY A 461 -3.42 -2.37 9.44
C GLY A 461 -2.25 -2.70 8.51
N ALA A 462 -2.00 -1.86 7.50
CA ALA A 462 -0.93 -2.08 6.52
C ALA A 462 0.47 -2.00 7.16
N LEU A 463 1.34 -2.97 6.88
CA LEU A 463 2.74 -3.00 7.35
C LEU A 463 3.60 -1.98 6.62
N SER A 464 3.27 -1.65 5.36
CA SER A 464 3.90 -0.55 4.62
C SER A 464 3.75 0.78 5.35
N MET A 465 2.53 1.08 5.79
CA MET A 465 2.21 2.23 6.62
C MET A 465 2.95 2.19 7.96
N ARG A 466 2.96 1.05 8.66
CA ARG A 466 3.71 0.94 9.93
C ARG A 466 5.19 1.21 9.74
N GLY A 467 5.79 0.63 8.68
CA GLY A 467 7.21 0.78 8.35
C GLY A 467 7.58 2.22 8.04
N ARG A 468 6.67 2.99 7.45
CA ARG A 468 6.84 4.42 7.16
C ARG A 468 6.99 5.26 8.43
N PHE A 469 6.17 5.01 9.46
CA PHE A 469 6.17 5.84 10.68
C PHE A 469 7.08 5.32 11.79
N ASN A 470 7.40 4.03 11.81
CA ASN A 470 8.17 3.41 12.89
C ASN A 470 9.54 2.88 12.45
N GLY A 471 9.87 3.02 11.17
CA GLY A 471 11.05 2.42 10.56
C GLY A 471 10.81 0.98 10.10
N TRP A 472 11.18 0.69 8.85
CA TRP A 472 10.92 -0.60 8.22
C TRP A 472 11.61 -1.78 8.91
N LYS A 473 12.84 -1.59 9.43
CA LYS A 473 13.59 -2.64 10.15
C LYS A 473 12.90 -3.01 11.46
N LYS A 474 12.44 -2.00 12.21
CA LYS A 474 11.74 -2.18 13.49
C LYS A 474 10.44 -2.96 13.28
N VAL A 475 9.67 -2.58 12.27
CA VAL A 475 8.44 -3.29 11.88
C VAL A 475 8.72 -4.70 11.41
N HIS A 476 9.75 -4.89 10.59
CA HIS A 476 10.16 -6.22 10.13
C HIS A 476 10.49 -7.15 11.31
N HIS A 477 11.32 -6.69 12.25
CA HIS A 477 11.67 -7.49 13.44
C HIS A 477 10.46 -7.80 14.32
N ALA A 478 9.59 -6.81 14.55
CA ALA A 478 8.37 -6.98 15.32
C ALA A 478 7.41 -7.97 14.66
N ALA A 479 7.26 -7.92 13.33
CA ALA A 479 6.41 -8.84 12.59
C ALA A 479 6.97 -10.27 12.62
N MET A 480 8.29 -10.46 12.46
CA MET A 480 8.93 -11.77 12.63
C MET A 480 8.73 -12.33 14.04
N GLU A 481 8.79 -11.47 15.06
CA GLU A 481 8.56 -11.86 16.45
C GLU A 481 7.08 -12.22 16.69
N ALA A 482 6.15 -11.45 16.15
CA ALA A 482 4.71 -11.73 16.20
C ALA A 482 4.36 -13.08 15.56
N LEU A 483 4.94 -13.39 14.39
CA LEU A 483 4.82 -14.71 13.76
C LEU A 483 5.30 -15.84 14.68
N SER A 484 6.27 -15.55 15.56
CA SER A 484 6.83 -16.54 16.47
C SER A 484 5.93 -16.93 17.64
N TYR A 485 4.94 -16.09 17.94
CA TYR A 485 3.89 -16.33 18.93
C TYR A 485 2.59 -16.85 18.29
N GLY A 486 2.56 -16.95 16.95
CA GLY A 486 1.39 -17.38 16.17
C GLY A 486 0.37 -16.25 15.99
N ILE A 487 -0.07 -16.04 14.75
CA ILE A 487 -1.10 -15.03 14.40
C ILE A 487 -2.45 -15.40 15.00
N TYR A 488 -2.83 -16.67 14.90
CA TYR A 488 -4.07 -17.21 15.42
C TYR A 488 -3.81 -18.11 16.63
N LYS A 489 -4.80 -18.21 17.51
CA LYS A 489 -4.76 -19.13 18.67
C LYS A 489 -4.70 -20.57 18.16
N ALA A 490 -3.94 -21.41 18.86
CA ALA A 490 -3.91 -22.83 18.55
C ALA A 490 -5.30 -23.43 18.83
N GLU A 491 -5.84 -24.17 17.87
CA GLU A 491 -7.11 -24.86 18.03
C GLU A 491 -6.87 -26.22 18.68
N GLU A 492 -7.57 -26.53 19.77
CA GLU A 492 -7.44 -27.81 20.46
C GLU A 492 -8.13 -28.97 19.72
N THR A 493 -9.09 -28.66 18.84
CA THR A 493 -9.97 -29.67 18.22
C THR A 493 -9.62 -30.03 16.78
N ASP A 494 -8.90 -29.16 16.08
CA ASP A 494 -8.68 -29.29 14.63
C ASP A 494 -7.18 -29.51 14.35
N ALA A 495 -6.85 -30.33 13.34
CA ALA A 495 -5.47 -30.62 12.99
C ALA A 495 -4.76 -29.40 12.40
N GLU A 496 -3.47 -29.23 12.76
CA GLU A 496 -2.65 -28.10 12.34
C GLU A 496 -2.66 -27.90 10.82
N THR A 497 -3.01 -26.68 10.38
CA THR A 497 -3.06 -26.31 8.97
C THR A 497 -1.65 -26.30 8.36
N LYS A 498 -1.58 -26.44 7.03
CA LYS A 498 -0.31 -26.25 6.31
C LYS A 498 0.26 -24.85 6.56
N GLN A 499 -0.61 -23.84 6.69
CA GLN A 499 -0.20 -22.46 6.90
C GLN A 499 0.40 -22.26 8.31
N GLN A 500 -0.23 -22.83 9.34
CA GLN A 500 0.32 -22.85 10.71
C GLN A 500 1.70 -23.51 10.75
N GLN A 501 1.88 -24.65 10.07
CA GLN A 501 3.16 -25.34 9.99
C GLN A 501 4.24 -24.47 9.30
N LEU A 502 3.89 -23.80 8.19
CA LEU A 502 4.78 -22.91 7.46
C LEU A 502 5.15 -21.67 8.29
N GLY A 503 4.19 -21.08 9.01
CA GLY A 503 4.40 -19.97 9.93
C GLY A 503 5.35 -20.33 11.08
N LYS A 504 5.14 -21.49 11.72
CA LYS A 504 6.05 -22.00 12.76
C LYS A 504 7.46 -22.23 12.22
N ARG A 505 7.59 -22.84 11.03
CA ARG A 505 8.88 -23.06 10.38
C ARG A 505 9.61 -21.75 10.09
N ARG A 506 8.90 -20.75 9.59
CA ARG A 506 9.45 -19.41 9.32
C ARG A 506 9.96 -18.74 10.59
N SER A 507 9.19 -18.82 11.67
CA SER A 507 9.58 -18.36 13.00
C SER A 507 10.83 -19.06 13.54
N GLN A 508 10.92 -20.39 13.40
CA GLN A 508 12.09 -21.17 13.82
C GLN A 508 13.34 -20.77 13.06
N ALA A 509 13.28 -20.66 11.72
CA ALA A 509 14.40 -20.23 10.89
C ALA A 509 14.92 -18.83 11.27
N PHE A 510 14.03 -17.94 11.73
CA PHE A 510 14.41 -16.63 12.24
C PHE A 510 15.17 -16.71 13.56
N LYS A 511 14.66 -17.50 14.52
CA LYS A 511 15.28 -17.72 15.83
C LYS A 511 16.67 -18.38 15.70
N GLU A 512 16.82 -19.30 14.75
CA GLU A 512 18.09 -19.98 14.48
C GLU A 512 19.16 -19.04 13.92
N GLY A 513 18.78 -18.08 13.06
CA GLY A 513 19.71 -17.10 12.50
C GLY A 513 20.04 -15.90 13.40
N LYS A 514 19.51 -15.85 14.63
CA LYS A 514 19.95 -14.92 15.69
C LYS A 514 21.09 -15.52 16.55
N ARG A 515 21.39 -16.81 16.41
CA ARG A 515 22.60 -17.45 16.93
C ARG A 515 23.71 -17.32 15.91
#